data_AF-A0A1N7R6L8-F1
#
_entry.id   AF-A0A1N7R6L8-F1
#
_cell.length_a   1.000
_cell.length_b   1.000
_cell.length_c   1.000
_cell.angle_alpha   90.00
_cell.angle_beta   90.00
_cell.angle_gamma   90.00
#
_symmetry.space_group_name_H-M   'P 1'
#
loop_
_entity.id
_entity.type
_entity.pdbx_description
1 polymer ?
#
loop_
_entity_poly.entity_id
_entity_poly.type
_entity_poly.pdbx_seq_one_letter_code
_entity_poly.pdbx_strand_id
1 'polypeptide(L)'
;MAGPVYTYRHRSARLDNLLREYAGTHYTYDALGRRLLKQSEAHWRERPGMTPAQIREEQARANRALGCSTTLYGWDGDTLAWEGHDDQTTHYLYEPGIFVPLAQAISRKPILLHQQPAYAGAYDIDRDPLWTTSPDPDPVDALAWYHCDHLGTPQELTDAQGEIAWTAQYHAWGAAKEAITDAARAAGVRNPIRFQGQYLDRETGLHYNRHRYYDPHIGRFITKDPIGFAGGLNVYQYADNPVEWVDPLGLARSGRWTPVGNGRIRVDPPHVENTDQQVHAHCQCKSRHQEVVVNRDGTQSHGSRGKISDLTRKEMEYLRTQGFDL
;
A
#
# COMPACT_ATOMS: atom_id res chain seq x y z
N MET A 1 17.33 -32.93 27.97
CA MET A 1 16.74 -33.10 26.62
C MET A 1 16.57 -31.72 26.03
N ALA A 2 17.10 -31.46 24.82
CA ALA A 2 16.83 -30.19 24.13
C ALA A 2 15.33 -30.11 23.78
N GLY A 3 14.71 -28.96 24.00
CA GLY A 3 13.31 -28.72 23.63
C GLY A 3 13.09 -28.80 22.11
N PRO A 4 11.82 -28.81 21.65
CA PRO A 4 11.51 -28.73 20.23
C PRO A 4 12.08 -27.43 19.64
N VAL A 5 12.67 -27.54 18.44
CA VAL A 5 13.22 -26.39 17.70
C VAL A 5 12.15 -25.93 16.69
N TYR A 6 11.72 -24.68 16.83
CA TYR A 6 10.79 -24.03 15.91
C TYR A 6 11.58 -23.23 14.88
N THR A 7 11.14 -23.28 13.63
CA THR A 7 11.78 -22.60 12.49
C THR A 7 10.74 -22.01 11.57
N TYR A 8 11.12 -21.04 10.75
CA TYR A 8 10.32 -20.65 9.59
C TYR A 8 10.57 -21.62 8.44
N ARG A 9 9.56 -21.89 7.62
CA ARG A 9 9.67 -22.86 6.52
C ARG A 9 10.28 -22.20 5.30
N HIS A 10 11.56 -22.40 5.01
CA HIS A 10 12.22 -21.75 3.86
C HIS A 10 11.74 -22.29 2.50
N ARG A 11 10.62 -21.75 2.01
CA ARG A 11 10.07 -21.96 0.68
C ARG A 11 9.58 -20.64 0.14
N SER A 12 9.70 -20.42 -1.17
CA SER A 12 9.10 -19.27 -1.84
C SER A 12 8.36 -19.71 -3.11
N ALA A 13 7.16 -19.16 -3.30
CA ALA A 13 6.33 -19.36 -4.49
C ALA A 13 5.68 -18.04 -4.87
N ARG A 14 5.35 -17.84 -6.16
CA ARG A 14 4.75 -16.62 -6.69
C ARG A 14 3.44 -16.89 -7.43
N LEU A 15 2.53 -15.92 -7.40
CA LEU A 15 1.44 -15.72 -8.36
C LEU A 15 1.91 -14.64 -9.32
N ASP A 16 2.40 -15.03 -10.49
CA ASP A 16 3.01 -14.10 -11.44
C ASP A 16 4.11 -13.26 -10.76
N ASN A 17 3.81 -11.99 -10.45
CA ASN A 17 4.71 -11.03 -9.84
C ASN A 17 4.57 -10.86 -8.31
N LEU A 18 3.58 -11.50 -7.69
CA LEU A 18 3.29 -11.40 -6.26
C LEU A 18 3.68 -12.67 -5.51
N LEU A 19 4.15 -12.57 -4.27
CA LEU A 19 4.49 -13.74 -3.45
C LEU A 19 3.23 -14.49 -3.05
N ARG A 20 3.18 -15.81 -3.20
CA ARG A 20 2.13 -16.67 -2.63
C ARG A 20 2.55 -17.31 -1.32
N GLU A 21 3.83 -17.66 -1.23
CA GLU A 21 4.43 -18.27 -0.05
C GLU A 21 5.83 -17.70 0.12
N TYR A 22 6.20 -17.40 1.37
CA TYR A 22 7.57 -17.10 1.76
C TYR A 22 7.79 -17.50 3.21
N ALA A 23 8.82 -18.30 3.50
CA ALA A 23 9.22 -18.61 4.87
C ALA A 23 8.11 -19.27 5.76
N GLY A 24 7.10 -19.92 5.18
CA GLY A 24 5.93 -20.43 5.91
C GLY A 24 4.81 -19.41 6.08
N THR A 25 4.95 -18.23 5.47
CA THR A 25 3.93 -17.21 5.33
C THR A 25 3.22 -17.35 4.00
N HIS A 26 1.89 -17.39 4.03
CA HIS A 26 1.03 -17.50 2.88
C HIS A 26 0.31 -16.17 2.64
N TYR A 27 0.16 -15.81 1.37
CA TYR A 27 -0.43 -14.56 0.95
C TYR A 27 -1.56 -14.83 -0.04
N THR A 28 -2.65 -14.08 0.09
CA THR A 28 -3.74 -14.10 -0.89
C THR A 28 -4.02 -12.69 -1.40
N TYR A 29 -4.48 -12.61 -2.64
CA TYR A 29 -4.75 -11.37 -3.35
C TYR A 29 -6.05 -11.49 -4.12
N ASP A 30 -6.70 -10.37 -4.38
CA ASP A 30 -7.78 -10.32 -5.36
C ASP A 30 -7.26 -10.23 -6.81
N ALA A 31 -8.18 -10.16 -7.76
CA ALA A 31 -7.87 -10.07 -9.19
C ALA A 31 -7.16 -8.77 -9.60
N LEU A 32 -7.18 -7.72 -8.76
CA LEU A 32 -6.50 -6.45 -8.98
C LEU A 32 -5.13 -6.39 -8.27
N GLY A 33 -4.67 -7.54 -7.75
CA GLY A 33 -3.41 -7.67 -7.05
C GLY A 33 -3.44 -7.10 -5.63
N ARG A 34 -4.60 -6.76 -5.06
CA ARG A 34 -4.71 -6.24 -3.69
C ARG A 34 -4.61 -7.39 -2.69
N ARG A 35 -3.60 -7.34 -1.81
CA ARG A 35 -3.41 -8.36 -0.76
C ARG A 35 -4.62 -8.39 0.17
N LEU A 36 -5.24 -9.55 0.37
CA LEU A 36 -6.41 -9.74 1.24
C LEU A 36 -6.05 -10.41 2.58
N LEU A 37 -5.10 -11.34 2.55
CA LEU A 37 -4.69 -12.14 3.70
C LEU A 37 -3.17 -12.30 3.70
N LYS A 38 -2.57 -12.23 4.89
CA LYS A 38 -1.24 -12.75 5.19
C LYS A 38 -1.35 -13.67 6.41
N GLN A 39 -0.92 -14.91 6.27
CA GLN A 39 -0.96 -15.88 7.37
C GLN A 39 0.41 -16.55 7.50
N SER A 40 1.06 -16.33 8.64
CA SER A 40 2.33 -16.98 8.97
C SER A 40 2.11 -18.22 9.81
N GLU A 41 2.89 -19.27 9.54
CA GLU A 41 2.85 -20.52 10.30
C GLU A 41 4.26 -20.99 10.64
N ALA A 42 4.44 -21.40 11.90
CA ALA A 42 5.69 -21.94 12.38
C ALA A 42 5.89 -23.37 11.86
N HIS A 43 7.11 -23.68 11.46
CA HIS A 43 7.52 -25.02 11.11
C HIS A 43 8.19 -25.72 12.28
N TRP A 44 7.79 -26.96 12.53
CA TRP A 44 8.36 -27.82 13.56
C TRP A 44 8.29 -29.28 13.10
N ARG A 45 9.13 -30.11 13.71
CA ARG A 45 9.20 -31.54 13.37
C ARG A 45 8.25 -32.34 14.24
N GLU A 46 7.22 -32.91 13.64
CA GLU A 46 6.32 -33.85 14.30
C GLU A 46 7.07 -35.06 14.85
N ARG A 47 6.67 -35.51 16.05
CA ARG A 47 7.21 -36.73 16.66
C ARG A 47 6.31 -37.92 16.30
N PRO A 48 6.88 -39.10 16.00
CA PRO A 48 6.09 -40.29 15.73
C PRO A 48 5.13 -40.61 16.89
N GLY A 49 3.88 -40.94 16.56
CA GLY A 49 2.85 -41.32 17.53
C GLY A 49 2.09 -40.17 18.19
N MET A 50 2.30 -38.92 17.76
CA MET A 50 1.48 -37.80 18.21
C MET A 50 0.04 -37.90 17.70
N THR A 51 -0.92 -37.56 18.55
CA THR A 51 -2.33 -37.46 18.16
C THR A 51 -2.61 -36.14 17.44
N PRO A 52 -3.69 -36.04 16.64
CA PRO A 52 -4.08 -34.77 16.01
C PRO A 52 -4.27 -33.62 16.99
N ALA A 53 -4.73 -33.89 18.22
CA ALA A 53 -4.86 -32.87 19.26
C ALA A 53 -3.50 -32.34 19.74
N GLN A 54 -2.54 -33.25 19.97
CA GLN A 54 -1.17 -32.89 20.35
C GLN A 54 -0.46 -32.10 19.24
N ILE A 55 -0.68 -32.47 17.97
CA ILE A 55 -0.15 -31.74 16.81
C ILE A 55 -0.69 -30.31 16.79
N ARG A 56 -2.00 -30.11 16.98
CA ARG A 56 -2.61 -28.77 17.04
C ARG A 56 -2.08 -27.93 18.20
N GLU A 57 -1.93 -28.52 19.38
CA GLU A 57 -1.42 -27.81 20.55
C GLU A 57 0.04 -27.39 20.38
N GLU A 58 0.88 -28.28 19.82
CA GLU A 58 2.28 -27.98 19.54
C GLU A 58 2.41 -26.95 18.41
N GLN A 59 1.57 -27.02 17.37
CA GLN A 59 1.51 -25.99 16.32
C GLN A 59 1.15 -24.61 16.91
N ALA A 60 0.14 -24.55 17.79
CA ALA A 60 -0.24 -23.31 18.45
C ALA A 60 0.89 -22.76 19.33
N ARG A 61 1.64 -23.65 19.99
CA ARG A 61 2.84 -23.28 20.77
C ARG A 61 3.95 -22.74 19.89
N ALA A 62 4.22 -23.40 18.76
CA ALA A 62 5.22 -22.98 17.77
C ALA A 62 4.88 -21.62 17.18
N ASN A 63 3.61 -21.41 16.79
CA ASN A 63 3.11 -20.14 16.28
C ASN A 63 3.28 -19.02 17.30
N ARG A 64 2.90 -19.23 18.56
CA ARG A 64 3.13 -18.25 19.64
C ARG A 64 4.60 -17.94 19.85
N ALA A 65 5.47 -18.95 19.81
CA ALA A 65 6.91 -18.79 20.02
C ALA A 65 7.59 -17.97 18.92
N LEU A 66 7.13 -18.09 17.67
CA LEU A 66 7.66 -17.32 16.54
C LEU A 66 6.89 -16.02 16.24
N GLY A 67 5.80 -15.75 16.96
CA GLY A 67 4.95 -14.58 16.70
C GLY A 67 4.17 -14.68 15.39
N CYS A 68 3.87 -15.91 14.96
CA CYS A 68 3.05 -16.16 13.78
C CYS A 68 1.63 -15.64 14.02
N SER A 69 1.12 -14.94 13.02
CA SER A 69 -0.17 -14.26 13.06
C SER A 69 -0.87 -14.30 11.71
N THR A 70 -2.17 -14.04 11.76
CA THR A 70 -3.00 -13.74 10.60
C THR A 70 -3.21 -12.23 10.52
N THR A 71 -3.13 -11.69 9.31
CA THR A 71 -3.42 -10.28 9.03
C THR A 71 -4.38 -10.22 7.85
N LEU A 72 -5.51 -9.55 8.06
CA LEU A 72 -6.49 -9.22 7.03
C LEU A 72 -6.24 -7.81 6.52
N TYR A 73 -6.57 -7.56 5.26
CA TYR A 73 -6.36 -6.27 4.61
C TYR A 73 -7.62 -5.85 3.86
N GLY A 74 -8.08 -4.64 4.13
CA GLY A 74 -9.19 -4.01 3.41
C GLY A 74 -8.72 -2.79 2.63
N TRP A 75 -9.38 -2.53 1.50
CA TRP A 75 -8.93 -1.55 0.51
C TRP A 75 -10.06 -0.57 0.15
N ASP A 76 -9.70 0.69 -0.05
CA ASP A 76 -10.55 1.72 -0.66
C ASP A 76 -9.94 2.13 -2.01
N GLY A 77 -10.54 1.67 -3.11
CA GLY A 77 -9.94 1.77 -4.43
C GLY A 77 -8.54 1.15 -4.46
N ASP A 78 -7.53 2.01 -4.57
CA ASP A 78 -6.13 1.59 -4.60
C ASP A 78 -5.34 1.72 -3.28
N THR A 79 -5.87 2.42 -2.29
CA THR A 79 -5.20 2.63 -1.00
C THR A 79 -5.63 1.58 0.02
N LEU A 80 -4.72 1.22 0.93
CA LEU A 80 -5.01 0.27 2.01
C LEU A 80 -5.86 0.96 3.07
N ALA A 81 -7.15 0.64 3.15
CA ALA A 81 -8.08 1.28 4.09
C ALA A 81 -7.88 0.81 5.53
N TRP A 82 -7.59 -0.48 5.73
CA TRP A 82 -7.33 -1.02 7.05
C TRP A 82 -6.51 -2.31 7.00
N GLU A 83 -5.80 -2.59 8.10
CA GLU A 83 -5.26 -3.92 8.41
C GLU A 83 -5.82 -4.42 9.74
N GLY A 84 -6.18 -5.70 9.79
CA GLY A 84 -6.79 -6.35 10.94
C GLY A 84 -5.95 -7.53 11.42
N HIS A 85 -5.63 -7.53 12.70
CA HIS A 85 -5.03 -8.60 13.47
C HIS A 85 -6.06 -9.22 14.42
N ASP A 86 -5.68 -10.30 15.10
CA ASP A 86 -6.57 -11.04 16.00
C ASP A 86 -7.10 -10.18 17.18
N ASP A 87 -6.37 -9.14 17.57
CA ASP A 87 -6.66 -8.28 18.73
C ASP A 87 -6.73 -6.78 18.40
N GLN A 88 -6.49 -6.40 17.16
CA GLN A 88 -6.33 -5.00 16.77
C GLN A 88 -6.71 -4.75 15.31
N THR A 89 -7.37 -3.63 15.04
CA THR A 89 -7.58 -3.11 13.69
C THR A 89 -6.96 -1.73 13.59
N THR A 90 -6.23 -1.48 12.51
CA THR A 90 -5.67 -0.18 12.18
C THR A 90 -6.30 0.30 10.88
N HIS A 91 -7.01 1.41 10.93
CA HIS A 91 -7.53 2.12 9.77
C HIS A 91 -6.54 3.20 9.33
N TYR A 92 -6.36 3.36 8.03
CA TYR A 92 -5.51 4.38 7.44
C TYR A 92 -6.36 5.40 6.67
N LEU A 93 -6.08 6.67 6.88
CA LEU A 93 -6.65 7.77 6.11
C LEU A 93 -5.56 8.36 5.21
N TYR A 94 -5.91 8.64 3.95
CA TYR A 94 -5.01 9.23 2.96
C TYR A 94 -5.55 10.56 2.46
N GLU A 95 -4.66 11.37 1.91
CA GLU A 95 -5.07 12.49 1.08
C GLU A 95 -5.93 11.98 -0.10
N PRO A 96 -7.06 12.64 -0.41
CA PRO A 96 -7.99 12.13 -1.41
C PRO A 96 -7.33 11.84 -2.76
N GLY A 97 -7.43 10.59 -3.22
CA GLY A 97 -6.97 10.16 -4.54
C GLY A 97 -5.46 10.15 -4.75
N ILE A 98 -4.66 10.15 -3.67
CA ILE A 98 -3.21 9.89 -3.70
C ILE A 98 -2.84 8.94 -2.55
N PHE A 99 -1.57 8.49 -2.50
CA PHE A 99 -1.10 7.49 -1.54
C PHE A 99 -0.38 8.10 -0.33
N VAL A 100 -0.58 9.40 -0.09
CA VAL A 100 0.02 10.12 1.04
C VAL A 100 -0.85 9.91 2.28
N PRO A 101 -0.36 9.22 3.33
CA PRO A 101 -1.15 8.98 4.53
C PRO A 101 -1.26 10.27 5.37
N LEU A 102 -2.41 10.43 6.02
CA LEU A 102 -2.74 11.56 6.89
C LEU A 102 -2.81 11.16 8.36
N ALA A 103 -3.51 10.05 8.64
CA ALA A 103 -3.70 9.57 9.99
C ALA A 103 -3.91 8.05 10.01
N GLN A 104 -3.69 7.44 11.16
CA GLN A 104 -4.18 6.11 11.46
C GLN A 104 -5.02 6.12 12.73
N ALA A 105 -6.10 5.32 12.71
CA ALA A 105 -6.99 5.09 13.82
C ALA A 105 -6.92 3.62 14.24
N ILE A 106 -6.71 3.40 15.52
CA ILE A 106 -6.46 2.08 16.09
C ILE A 106 -7.63 1.70 16.99
N SER A 107 -8.16 0.50 16.79
CA SER A 107 -9.14 -0.13 17.67
C SER A 107 -8.58 -1.46 18.17
N ARG A 108 -8.64 -1.73 19.47
CA ARG A 108 -8.20 -2.97 20.14
C ARG A 108 -9.24 -4.08 20.03
N LYS A 109 -9.77 -4.22 18.83
CA LYS A 109 -10.71 -5.26 18.44
C LYS A 109 -10.36 -5.74 17.04
N PRO A 110 -10.52 -7.03 16.75
CA PRO A 110 -10.42 -7.54 15.40
C PRO A 110 -11.56 -6.98 14.54
N ILE A 111 -11.28 -6.76 13.25
CA ILE A 111 -12.30 -6.38 12.28
C ILE A 111 -13.31 -7.53 12.12
N LEU A 112 -14.59 -7.22 12.25
CA LEU A 112 -15.65 -8.18 12.01
C LEU A 112 -16.04 -8.14 10.53
N LEU A 113 -15.77 -9.21 9.81
CA LEU A 113 -16.19 -9.35 8.41
C LEU A 113 -17.67 -9.77 8.34
N HIS A 114 -18.43 -9.15 7.45
CA HIS A 114 -19.78 -9.60 7.14
C HIS A 114 -19.73 -11.01 6.52
N GLN A 115 -20.65 -11.87 6.94
CA GLN A 115 -20.79 -13.17 6.29
C GLN A 115 -21.37 -12.96 4.90
N GLN A 116 -20.79 -13.66 3.91
CA GLN A 116 -21.36 -13.70 2.56
C GLN A 116 -22.72 -14.40 2.65
N PRO A 117 -23.82 -13.72 2.27
CA PRO A 117 -25.13 -14.35 2.27
C PRO A 117 -25.20 -15.46 1.22
N ALA A 118 -25.87 -16.56 1.55
CA ALA A 118 -26.19 -17.60 0.58
C ALA A 118 -27.36 -17.13 -0.28
N TYR A 119 -27.08 -16.66 -1.49
CA TYR A 119 -28.12 -16.26 -2.42
C TYR A 119 -28.81 -17.50 -3.01
N ALA A 120 -30.00 -17.83 -2.52
CA ALA A 120 -30.89 -18.81 -3.12
C ALA A 120 -31.97 -18.08 -3.94
N GLY A 121 -31.76 -17.94 -5.25
CA GLY A 121 -32.68 -17.26 -6.17
C GLY A 121 -32.17 -15.91 -6.67
N ALA A 122 -33.09 -15.05 -7.11
CA ALA A 122 -32.74 -13.70 -7.60
C ALA A 122 -32.17 -12.84 -6.47
N TYR A 123 -31.23 -11.96 -6.81
CA TYR A 123 -30.65 -11.00 -5.87
C TYR A 123 -31.73 -10.08 -5.30
N ASP A 124 -31.70 -9.87 -3.99
CA ASP A 124 -32.61 -9.01 -3.23
C ASP A 124 -31.77 -8.12 -2.29
N ILE A 125 -31.71 -6.83 -2.60
CA ILE A 125 -30.90 -5.84 -1.86
C ILE A 125 -31.34 -5.71 -0.41
N ASP A 126 -32.64 -5.90 -0.14
CA ASP A 126 -33.24 -5.78 1.20
C ASP A 126 -32.90 -6.99 2.10
N ARG A 127 -32.22 -8.01 1.55
CA ARG A 127 -31.71 -9.18 2.29
C ARG A 127 -30.20 -9.23 2.38
N ASP A 128 -29.52 -8.29 1.73
CA ASP A 128 -28.07 -8.26 1.69
C ASP A 128 -27.54 -7.62 2.99
N PRO A 129 -26.79 -8.36 3.83
CA PRO A 129 -26.27 -7.85 5.08
C PRO A 129 -25.43 -6.58 4.94
N LEU A 130 -24.83 -6.34 3.77
CA LEU A 130 -24.08 -5.12 3.49
C LEU A 130 -24.96 -3.87 3.42
N TRP A 131 -26.23 -4.03 3.03
CA TRP A 131 -27.19 -2.93 2.89
C TRP A 131 -28.16 -2.82 4.06
N THR A 132 -28.37 -3.92 4.79
CA THR A 132 -29.33 -3.97 5.90
C THR A 132 -28.68 -3.83 7.27
N THR A 133 -27.37 -4.03 7.37
CA THR A 133 -26.64 -3.90 8.63
C THR A 133 -25.94 -2.54 8.69
N SER A 134 -26.33 -1.71 9.64
CA SER A 134 -25.55 -0.54 10.05
C SER A 134 -24.84 -0.88 11.36
N PRO A 135 -23.60 -1.39 11.33
CA PRO A 135 -22.87 -1.65 12.56
C PRO A 135 -22.60 -0.32 13.29
N ASP A 136 -22.72 -0.33 14.61
CA ASP A 136 -22.20 0.77 15.42
C ASP A 136 -20.68 0.81 15.23
N PRO A 137 -20.09 1.98 14.96
CA PRO A 137 -18.64 2.09 14.78
C PRO A 137 -17.94 1.72 16.09
N ASP A 138 -16.93 0.87 15.99
CA ASP A 138 -16.08 0.57 17.13
C ASP A 138 -15.37 1.84 17.63
N PRO A 139 -15.16 1.99 18.94
CA PRO A 139 -14.41 3.12 19.47
C PRO A 139 -12.97 3.08 18.95
N VAL A 140 -12.43 4.28 18.71
CA VAL A 140 -11.02 4.46 18.41
C VAL A 140 -10.26 4.58 19.73
N ASP A 141 -9.38 3.62 20.01
CA ASP A 141 -8.57 3.57 21.22
C ASP A 141 -7.33 4.47 21.12
N ALA A 142 -6.78 4.66 19.91
CA ALA A 142 -5.65 5.55 19.67
C ALA A 142 -5.69 6.17 18.27
N LEU A 143 -5.19 7.39 18.16
CA LEU A 143 -4.99 8.11 16.90
C LEU A 143 -3.51 8.49 16.78
N ALA A 144 -2.98 8.41 15.56
CA ALA A 144 -1.68 8.94 15.23
C ALA A 144 -1.72 9.65 13.87
N TRP A 145 -0.99 10.76 13.74
CA TRP A 145 -0.96 11.59 12.54
C TRP A 145 0.37 11.46 11.82
N TYR A 146 0.31 11.35 10.50
CA TYR A 146 1.49 11.19 9.66
C TYR A 146 2.12 12.54 9.33
N HIS A 147 3.43 12.64 9.49
CA HIS A 147 4.26 13.73 8.98
C HIS A 147 5.12 13.17 7.86
N CYS A 148 4.82 13.60 6.64
CA CYS A 148 5.47 13.07 5.44
C CYS A 148 6.49 14.06 4.87
N ASP A 149 7.47 13.53 4.12
CA ASP A 149 8.36 14.35 3.30
C ASP A 149 7.64 14.92 2.06
N HIS A 150 8.40 15.60 1.19
CA HIS A 150 7.85 16.18 -0.02
C HIS A 150 7.35 15.14 -1.04
N LEU A 151 7.66 13.85 -0.90
CA LEU A 151 7.13 12.77 -1.72
C LEU A 151 5.96 12.05 -1.07
N GLY A 152 5.56 12.43 0.15
CA GLY A 152 4.53 11.73 0.88
C GLY A 152 5.02 10.47 1.60
N THR A 153 6.33 10.31 1.78
CA THR A 153 6.91 9.22 2.58
C THR A 153 6.79 9.55 4.06
N PRO A 154 6.20 8.69 4.90
CA PRO A 154 6.11 8.89 6.35
C PRO A 154 7.49 9.05 6.99
N GLN A 155 7.78 10.20 7.59
CA GLN A 155 9.01 10.46 8.36
C GLN A 155 8.75 10.30 9.86
N GLU A 156 7.59 10.76 10.33
CA GLU A 156 7.21 10.72 11.74
C GLU A 156 5.72 10.45 11.91
N LEU A 157 5.34 9.92 13.07
CA LEU A 157 3.97 9.93 13.54
C LEU A 157 3.90 10.57 14.91
N THR A 158 2.93 11.47 15.10
CA THR A 158 2.61 12.04 16.42
C THR A 158 1.34 11.42 16.98
N ASP A 159 1.26 11.27 18.30
CA ASP A 159 0.05 10.83 19.00
C ASP A 159 -0.95 11.97 19.24
N ALA A 160 -2.01 11.70 20.00
CA ALA A 160 -3.09 12.66 20.28
C ALA A 160 -2.66 13.83 21.19
N GLN A 161 -1.50 13.71 21.83
CA GLN A 161 -0.89 14.76 22.63
C GLN A 161 0.09 15.61 21.81
N GLY A 162 0.35 15.23 20.54
CA GLY A 162 1.33 15.87 19.68
C GLY A 162 2.76 15.39 19.91
N GLU A 163 2.95 14.34 20.71
CA GLU A 163 4.27 13.77 20.99
C GLU A 163 4.67 12.78 19.90
N ILE A 164 5.96 12.67 19.62
CA ILE A 164 6.47 11.74 18.61
C ILE A 164 6.27 10.30 19.11
N ALA A 165 5.39 9.58 18.42
CA ALA A 165 5.07 8.18 18.68
C ALA A 165 6.00 7.24 17.92
N TRP A 166 6.32 7.58 16.66
CA TRP A 166 7.17 6.81 15.76
C TRP A 166 7.96 7.73 14.85
N THR A 167 9.16 7.34 14.46
CA THR A 167 10.00 8.05 13.48
C THR A 167 10.81 7.06 12.65
N ALA A 168 11.18 7.44 11.43
CA ALA A 168 12.09 6.68 10.59
C ALA A 168 13.16 7.55 9.93
N GLN A 169 14.36 7.00 9.81
CA GLN A 169 15.42 7.54 8.97
C GLN A 169 15.57 6.65 7.73
N TYR A 170 15.44 7.25 6.55
CA TYR A 170 15.48 6.53 5.28
C TYR A 170 16.84 6.63 4.59
N HIS A 171 17.26 5.53 3.99
CA HIS A 171 18.23 5.54 2.90
C HIS A 171 17.56 5.95 1.59
N ALA A 172 18.36 6.32 0.59
CA ALA A 172 17.88 6.84 -0.70
C ALA A 172 16.85 5.94 -1.42
N TRP A 173 16.92 4.62 -1.20
CA TRP A 173 16.05 3.63 -1.84
C TRP A 173 14.97 3.07 -0.91
N GLY A 174 14.64 3.79 0.17
CA GLY A 174 13.48 3.47 1.01
C GLY A 174 13.74 2.49 2.15
N ALA A 175 14.96 1.94 2.29
CA ALA A 175 15.33 1.18 3.47
C ALA A 175 15.29 2.11 4.70
N ALA A 176 14.61 1.70 5.76
CA ALA A 176 14.29 2.56 6.88
C ALA A 176 14.79 1.99 8.21
N LYS A 177 15.36 2.85 9.06
CA LYS A 177 15.59 2.57 10.47
C LYS A 177 14.55 3.26 11.31
N GLU A 178 13.71 2.48 11.98
CA GLU A 178 12.59 2.97 12.77
C GLU A 178 12.93 3.12 14.26
N ALA A 179 12.30 4.09 14.91
CA ALA A 179 12.20 4.16 16.36
C ALA A 179 10.73 4.37 16.76
N ILE A 180 10.32 3.73 17.85
CA ILE A 180 8.96 3.82 18.40
C ILE A 180 9.03 3.90 19.92
N THR A 181 8.22 4.76 20.53
CA THR A 181 8.15 4.88 21.99
C THR A 181 7.42 3.68 22.61
N ASP A 182 7.72 3.38 23.87
CA ASP A 182 7.05 2.28 24.57
C ASP A 182 5.54 2.55 24.75
N ALA A 183 5.17 3.82 24.98
CA ALA A 183 3.78 4.25 25.05
C ALA A 183 3.05 4.01 23.72
N ALA A 184 3.64 4.41 22.60
CA ALA A 184 3.07 4.18 21.27
C ALA A 184 2.97 2.68 20.96
N ARG A 185 4.00 1.89 21.30
CA ARG A 185 3.96 0.43 21.14
C ARG A 185 2.84 -0.20 21.96
N ALA A 186 2.64 0.24 23.20
CA ALA A 186 1.55 -0.23 24.07
C ALA A 186 0.17 0.24 23.60
N ALA A 187 0.09 1.39 22.94
CA ALA A 187 -1.11 1.86 22.24
C ALA A 187 -1.39 1.09 20.94
N GLY A 188 -0.45 0.24 20.50
CA GLY A 188 -0.57 -0.56 19.28
C GLY A 188 -0.15 0.19 18.01
N VAL A 189 0.44 1.38 18.13
CA VAL A 189 0.93 2.16 16.99
C VAL A 189 1.98 1.35 16.24
N ARG A 190 1.81 1.23 14.92
CA ARG A 190 2.76 0.63 13.98
C ARG A 190 2.75 1.48 12.71
N ASN A 191 3.79 1.37 11.89
CA ASN A 191 3.77 2.01 10.57
C ASN A 191 4.43 1.12 9.51
N PRO A 192 3.64 0.33 8.76
CA PRO A 192 4.15 -0.43 7.63
C PRO A 192 4.23 0.39 6.33
N ILE A 193 3.64 1.59 6.26
CA ILE A 193 3.63 2.41 5.04
C ILE A 193 5.04 2.93 4.75
N ARG A 194 5.44 2.91 3.47
CA ARG A 194 6.76 3.34 2.97
C ARG A 194 6.61 4.43 1.93
N PHE A 195 7.34 4.37 0.82
CA PHE A 195 7.05 5.23 -0.32
C PHE A 195 5.59 5.06 -0.75
N GLN A 196 5.06 6.05 -1.47
CA GLN A 196 3.67 6.01 -1.95
C GLN A 196 3.35 4.67 -2.61
N GLY A 197 2.28 4.00 -2.15
CA GLY A 197 1.85 2.68 -2.62
C GLY A 197 2.53 1.46 -1.96
N GLN A 198 3.60 1.68 -1.21
CA GLN A 198 4.42 0.62 -0.63
C GLN A 198 4.06 0.27 0.82
N TYR A 199 4.09 -1.02 1.12
CA TYR A 199 3.88 -1.59 2.44
C TYR A 199 5.05 -2.51 2.81
N LEU A 200 5.69 -2.31 3.97
CA LEU A 200 6.74 -3.20 4.48
C LEU A 200 6.16 -4.56 4.86
N ASP A 201 6.58 -5.57 4.13
CA ASP A 201 6.35 -6.98 4.47
C ASP A 201 7.50 -7.48 5.35
N ARG A 202 7.29 -7.47 6.67
CA ARG A 202 8.34 -7.76 7.66
C ARG A 202 8.92 -9.16 7.53
N GLU A 203 8.13 -10.13 7.05
CA GLU A 203 8.56 -11.51 6.87
C GLU A 203 9.63 -11.61 5.78
N THR A 204 9.50 -10.80 4.73
CA THR A 204 10.43 -10.80 3.58
C THR A 204 11.50 -9.71 3.66
N GLY A 205 11.23 -8.63 4.37
CA GLY A 205 12.01 -7.38 4.32
C GLY A 205 11.79 -6.57 3.03
N LEU A 206 10.91 -7.04 2.15
CA LEU A 206 10.55 -6.37 0.90
C LEU A 206 9.36 -5.44 1.12
N HIS A 207 9.18 -4.52 0.19
CA HIS A 207 8.01 -3.68 0.15
C HIS A 207 7.02 -4.22 -0.88
N TYR A 208 5.84 -4.66 -0.42
CA TYR A 208 4.73 -4.97 -1.31
C TYR A 208 4.23 -3.66 -1.91
N ASN A 209 4.24 -3.56 -3.25
CA ASN A 209 3.88 -2.38 -4.02
C ASN A 209 2.87 -2.78 -5.11
N ARG A 210 1.66 -3.16 -4.68
CA ARG A 210 0.51 -3.53 -5.53
C ARG A 210 0.78 -4.68 -6.49
N HIS A 211 1.37 -4.40 -7.64
CA HIS A 211 1.62 -5.40 -8.69
C HIS A 211 2.98 -6.07 -8.58
N ARG A 212 3.88 -5.55 -7.74
CA ARG A 212 5.25 -6.06 -7.58
C ARG A 212 5.73 -5.99 -6.13
N TYR A 213 6.83 -6.68 -5.86
CA TYR A 213 7.61 -6.52 -4.64
C TYR A 213 8.89 -5.74 -4.95
N TYR A 214 9.14 -4.71 -4.15
CA TYR A 214 10.30 -3.83 -4.23
C TYR A 214 11.32 -4.20 -3.15
N ASP A 215 12.59 -4.27 -3.51
CA ASP A 215 13.68 -4.46 -2.57
C ASP A 215 14.33 -3.10 -2.25
N PRO A 216 14.14 -2.59 -1.02
CA PRO A 216 14.66 -1.28 -0.64
C PRO A 216 16.18 -1.23 -0.44
N HIS A 217 16.86 -2.38 -0.34
CA HIS A 217 18.31 -2.42 -0.14
C HIS A 217 19.08 -2.23 -1.45
N ILE A 218 18.51 -2.69 -2.56
CA ILE A 218 19.11 -2.59 -3.90
C ILE A 218 18.37 -1.64 -4.84
N GLY A 219 17.22 -1.11 -4.40
CA GLY A 219 16.48 -0.04 -5.07
C GLY A 219 15.74 -0.46 -6.34
N ARG A 220 15.19 -1.69 -6.40
CA ARG A 220 14.50 -2.19 -7.61
C ARG A 220 13.42 -3.21 -7.28
N PHE A 221 12.55 -3.49 -8.26
CA PHE A 221 11.60 -4.60 -8.17
C PHE A 221 12.31 -5.94 -8.35
N ILE A 222 11.79 -6.97 -7.67
CA ILE A 222 12.33 -8.35 -7.73
C ILE A 222 11.70 -9.19 -8.86
N THR A 223 10.81 -8.57 -9.65
CA THR A 223 10.07 -9.15 -10.77
C THR A 223 10.03 -8.16 -11.93
N LYS A 224 9.84 -8.70 -13.15
CA LYS A 224 9.64 -7.87 -14.35
C LYS A 224 8.32 -7.13 -14.27
N ASP A 225 8.28 -5.93 -14.83
CA ASP A 225 7.08 -5.14 -14.99
C ASP A 225 5.97 -5.92 -15.71
N PRO A 226 4.76 -6.09 -15.13
CA PRO A 226 3.66 -6.76 -15.80
C PRO A 226 3.20 -6.05 -17.08
N ILE A 227 3.39 -4.72 -17.20
CA ILE A 227 3.08 -3.99 -18.45
C ILE A 227 4.27 -3.96 -19.42
N GLY A 228 5.35 -4.67 -19.11
CA GLY A 228 6.52 -4.81 -19.96
C GLY A 228 7.16 -3.46 -20.27
N PHE A 229 7.49 -3.23 -21.55
CA PHE A 229 8.16 -2.00 -21.98
C PHE A 229 7.29 -0.74 -21.93
N ALA A 230 5.98 -0.87 -21.66
CA ALA A 230 5.12 0.29 -21.45
C ALA A 230 5.45 1.06 -20.16
N GLY A 231 6.08 0.40 -19.17
CA GLY A 231 6.58 1.03 -17.94
C GLY A 231 8.03 1.51 -18.03
N GLY A 232 8.74 1.21 -19.12
CA GLY A 232 10.13 1.59 -19.35
C GLY A 232 10.98 0.46 -19.92
N LEU A 233 12.16 0.79 -20.46
CA LEU A 233 13.08 -0.23 -21.01
C LEU A 233 13.67 -1.12 -19.91
N ASN A 234 13.91 -0.56 -18.72
CA ASN A 234 14.33 -1.32 -17.55
C ASN A 234 13.13 -1.86 -16.77
N VAL A 235 12.70 -3.06 -17.10
CA VAL A 235 11.52 -3.73 -16.50
C VAL A 235 11.63 -4.04 -15.00
N TYR A 236 12.75 -3.73 -14.34
CA TYR A 236 12.92 -3.90 -12.88
C TYR A 236 12.99 -2.55 -12.13
N GLN A 237 12.99 -1.44 -12.85
CA GLN A 237 13.18 -0.10 -12.29
C GLN A 237 11.99 0.36 -11.47
N TYR A 238 12.24 1.08 -10.38
CA TYR A 238 11.22 1.78 -9.60
C TYR A 238 10.93 3.17 -10.19
N ALA A 239 11.79 4.13 -9.89
CA ALA A 239 11.76 5.47 -10.44
C ALA A 239 13.20 5.97 -10.60
N ASP A 240 13.52 6.56 -11.74
CA ASP A 240 14.88 6.96 -12.11
C ASP A 240 15.36 8.10 -11.22
N ASN A 241 14.45 9.04 -10.93
CA ASN A 241 14.63 10.08 -9.95
C ASN A 241 13.72 9.82 -8.74
N PRO A 242 14.15 9.01 -7.76
CA PRO A 242 13.35 8.70 -6.57
C PRO A 242 13.20 9.90 -5.62
N VAL A 243 13.81 11.04 -5.93
CA VAL A 243 13.66 12.30 -5.18
C VAL A 243 12.45 13.11 -5.69
N GLU A 244 12.03 12.91 -6.93
CA GLU A 244 10.90 13.67 -7.52
C GLU A 244 9.74 12.77 -7.96
N TRP A 245 10.03 11.50 -8.24
CA TRP A 245 9.08 10.56 -8.82
C TRP A 245 8.83 9.37 -7.91
N VAL A 246 7.63 8.84 -8.02
CA VAL A 246 7.12 7.68 -7.26
C VAL A 246 6.46 6.70 -8.21
N ASP A 247 6.41 5.42 -7.86
CA ASP A 247 5.60 4.42 -8.58
C ASP A 247 4.59 3.79 -7.61
N PRO A 248 3.40 4.42 -7.42
CA PRO A 248 2.44 4.00 -6.41
C PRO A 248 1.71 2.70 -6.71
N LEU A 249 1.75 2.25 -7.96
CA LEU A 249 1.09 1.01 -8.38
C LEU A 249 2.10 -0.12 -8.64
N GLY A 250 3.40 0.17 -8.61
CA GLY A 250 4.41 -0.76 -9.04
C GLY A 250 4.27 -1.12 -10.52
N LEU A 251 3.96 -0.15 -11.39
CA LEU A 251 3.77 -0.32 -12.84
C LEU A 251 4.49 0.75 -13.65
N ALA A 252 4.50 1.99 -13.17
CA ALA A 252 5.08 3.12 -13.90
C ALA A 252 5.36 4.27 -12.94
N ARG A 253 6.55 4.85 -13.07
CA ARG A 253 6.92 6.08 -12.37
C ARG A 253 5.97 7.22 -12.74
N SER A 254 5.66 8.06 -11.76
CA SER A 254 4.78 9.21 -11.86
C SER A 254 5.32 10.33 -10.99
N GLY A 255 4.97 11.58 -11.32
CA GLY A 255 5.35 12.73 -10.51
C GLY A 255 4.54 12.83 -9.22
N ARG A 256 4.72 13.95 -8.52
CA ARG A 256 3.89 14.32 -7.39
C ARG A 256 2.65 15.10 -7.82
N TRP A 257 1.51 14.82 -7.19
CA TRP A 257 0.34 15.69 -7.26
C TRP A 257 0.57 16.99 -6.46
N THR A 258 0.46 18.12 -7.14
CA THR A 258 0.56 19.46 -6.56
C THR A 258 -0.81 20.15 -6.60
N PRO A 259 -1.35 20.64 -5.48
CA PRO A 259 -2.57 21.46 -5.48
C PRO A 259 -2.36 22.75 -6.26
N VAL A 260 -3.23 23.03 -7.23
CA VAL A 260 -3.19 24.25 -8.05
C VAL A 260 -4.61 24.80 -8.19
N GLY A 261 -4.86 25.96 -7.58
CA GLY A 261 -6.20 26.55 -7.53
C GLY A 261 -7.21 25.60 -6.83
N ASN A 262 -8.28 25.25 -7.53
CA ASN A 262 -9.30 24.31 -7.05
C ASN A 262 -9.07 22.86 -7.53
N GLY A 263 -7.96 22.62 -8.20
CA GLY A 263 -7.57 21.32 -8.73
C GLY A 263 -6.20 20.89 -8.24
N ARG A 264 -5.63 19.92 -8.95
CA ARG A 264 -4.31 19.38 -8.74
C ARG A 264 -3.68 19.00 -10.08
N ILE A 265 -2.37 19.13 -10.15
CA ILE A 265 -1.59 18.80 -11.34
C ILE A 265 -0.47 17.87 -10.92
N ARG A 266 -0.26 16.81 -11.71
CA ARG A 266 0.92 15.95 -11.63
C ARG A 266 1.63 15.95 -12.97
N VAL A 267 2.95 16.07 -12.95
CA VAL A 267 3.79 16.01 -14.13
C VAL A 267 4.47 14.66 -14.17
N ASP A 268 4.13 13.84 -15.16
CA ASP A 268 4.65 12.49 -15.33
C ASP A 268 5.81 12.50 -16.35
N PRO A 269 6.92 11.81 -16.05
CA PRO A 269 8.01 11.65 -17.01
C PRO A 269 7.55 10.77 -18.20
N PRO A 270 8.33 10.72 -19.29
CA PRO A 270 8.13 9.70 -20.31
C PRO A 270 8.17 8.32 -19.65
N HIS A 271 7.20 7.47 -19.96
CA HIS A 271 7.13 6.12 -19.40
C HIS A 271 7.92 5.13 -20.27
N VAL A 272 8.08 5.40 -21.56
CA VAL A 272 8.86 4.58 -22.49
C VAL A 272 10.08 5.34 -23.00
N GLU A 273 11.27 4.89 -22.62
CA GLU A 273 12.52 5.48 -23.09
C GLU A 273 12.70 5.30 -24.61
N ASN A 274 13.34 6.28 -25.25
CA ASN A 274 13.61 6.30 -26.70
C ASN A 274 12.36 6.24 -27.59
N THR A 275 11.24 6.76 -27.08
CA THR A 275 10.04 7.03 -27.88
C THR A 275 9.81 8.54 -27.95
N ASP A 276 8.96 8.99 -28.89
CA ASP A 276 8.49 10.38 -28.95
C ASP A 276 7.51 10.72 -27.80
N GLN A 277 7.37 9.84 -26.79
CA GLN A 277 6.58 10.14 -25.61
C GLN A 277 7.23 11.28 -24.83
N GLN A 278 6.46 12.34 -24.64
CA GLN A 278 6.90 13.52 -23.92
C GLN A 278 6.55 13.42 -22.44
N VAL A 279 7.21 14.26 -21.63
CA VAL A 279 6.68 14.67 -20.33
C VAL A 279 5.25 15.19 -20.54
N HIS A 280 4.33 14.78 -19.70
CA HIS A 280 2.94 15.24 -19.78
C HIS A 280 2.39 15.52 -18.39
N ALA A 281 1.45 16.46 -18.32
CA ALA A 281 0.77 16.83 -17.09
C ALA A 281 -0.63 16.23 -17.09
N HIS A 282 -0.95 15.52 -16.01
CA HIS A 282 -2.31 15.15 -15.65
C HIS A 282 -2.91 16.27 -14.80
N CYS A 283 -3.97 16.90 -15.31
CA CYS A 283 -4.66 17.99 -14.63
C CYS A 283 -6.06 17.53 -14.23
N GLN A 284 -6.30 17.49 -12.92
CA GLN A 284 -7.60 17.13 -12.34
C GLN A 284 -8.16 18.32 -11.58
N CYS A 285 -9.41 18.68 -11.84
CA CYS A 285 -10.09 19.75 -11.12
C CYS A 285 -11.34 19.21 -10.47
N LYS A 286 -11.64 19.63 -9.23
CA LYS A 286 -12.81 19.12 -8.50
C LYS A 286 -14.13 19.37 -9.20
N SER A 287 -14.23 20.44 -10.00
CA SER A 287 -15.42 20.76 -10.80
C SER A 287 -15.45 20.06 -12.16
N ARG A 288 -14.32 19.56 -12.64
CA ARG A 288 -14.22 18.88 -13.94
C ARG A 288 -14.21 17.38 -13.67
N HIS A 289 -15.30 16.70 -13.99
CA HIS A 289 -15.42 15.24 -13.86
C HIS A 289 -14.45 14.45 -14.77
N GLN A 290 -13.61 15.14 -15.54
CA GLN A 290 -12.69 14.56 -16.50
C GLN A 290 -11.30 15.15 -16.34
N GLU A 291 -10.30 14.28 -16.44
CA GLU A 291 -8.89 14.65 -16.44
C GLU A 291 -8.49 15.23 -17.81
N VAL A 292 -7.71 16.31 -17.77
CA VAL A 292 -7.06 16.89 -18.95
C VAL A 292 -5.59 16.48 -18.93
N VAL A 293 -5.12 15.90 -20.02
CA VAL A 293 -3.71 15.49 -20.16
C VAL A 293 -3.03 16.33 -21.22
N VAL A 294 -2.00 17.06 -20.80
CA VAL A 294 -1.27 18.04 -21.62
C VAL A 294 0.15 17.58 -21.84
N ASN A 295 0.61 17.52 -23.08
CA ASN A 295 2.01 17.23 -23.40
C ASN A 295 2.88 18.47 -23.18
N ARG A 296 4.19 18.26 -23.02
CA ARG A 296 5.16 19.32 -22.76
C ARG A 296 5.13 20.45 -23.80
N ASP A 297 4.91 20.09 -25.06
CA ASP A 297 4.76 21.00 -26.21
C ASP A 297 3.42 21.74 -26.28
N GLY A 298 2.56 21.62 -25.25
CA GLY A 298 1.24 22.27 -25.20
C GLY A 298 0.13 21.52 -25.92
N THR A 299 0.45 20.43 -26.62
CA THR A 299 -0.58 19.63 -27.31
C THR A 299 -1.37 18.79 -26.32
N GLN A 300 -2.61 18.45 -26.69
CA GLN A 300 -3.43 17.54 -25.89
C GLN A 300 -3.01 16.10 -26.14
N SER A 301 -2.78 15.34 -25.07
CA SER A 301 -2.49 13.92 -25.19
C SER A 301 -3.74 13.15 -25.67
N HIS A 302 -3.53 12.14 -26.53
CA HIS A 302 -4.61 11.32 -27.08
C HIS A 302 -5.51 10.66 -26.03
N GLY A 303 -4.99 10.41 -24.82
CA GLY A 303 -5.76 9.82 -23.72
C GLY A 303 -6.58 10.81 -22.88
N SER A 304 -6.48 12.12 -23.15
CA SER A 304 -7.15 13.17 -22.39
C SER A 304 -8.67 13.09 -22.54
N ARG A 305 -9.40 13.05 -21.42
CA ARG A 305 -10.87 13.01 -21.42
C ARG A 305 -11.49 14.40 -21.51
N GLY A 306 -10.85 15.41 -20.91
CA GLY A 306 -11.25 16.82 -21.04
C GLY A 306 -10.45 17.59 -22.11
N LYS A 307 -10.66 18.90 -22.23
CA LYS A 307 -9.95 19.77 -23.18
C LYS A 307 -8.98 20.72 -22.50
N ILE A 308 -7.88 21.06 -23.18
CA ILE A 308 -6.92 22.09 -22.70
C ILE A 308 -7.61 23.43 -22.46
N SER A 309 -8.60 23.79 -23.28
CA SER A 309 -9.41 25.01 -23.12
C SER A 309 -10.13 25.09 -21.77
N ASP A 310 -10.29 23.96 -21.07
CA ASP A 310 -10.99 23.89 -19.79
C ASP A 310 -10.04 24.18 -18.61
N LEU A 311 -8.74 24.35 -18.86
CA LEU A 311 -7.76 24.71 -17.83
C LEU A 311 -7.97 26.15 -17.37
N THR A 312 -7.95 26.34 -16.07
CA THR A 312 -7.99 27.66 -15.46
C THR A 312 -6.68 28.41 -15.69
N ARG A 313 -6.73 29.74 -15.59
CA ARG A 313 -5.54 30.59 -15.70
C ARG A 313 -4.41 30.18 -14.74
N LYS A 314 -4.76 29.82 -13.49
CA LYS A 314 -3.78 29.36 -12.48
C LYS A 314 -3.11 28.05 -12.87
N GLU A 315 -3.87 27.11 -13.42
CA GLU A 315 -3.35 25.83 -13.91
C GLU A 315 -2.42 26.05 -15.10
N MET A 316 -2.80 26.88 -16.07
CA MET A 316 -1.93 27.24 -17.20
C MET A 316 -0.64 27.96 -16.75
N GLU A 317 -0.74 28.93 -15.84
CA GLU A 317 0.43 29.62 -15.29
C GLU A 317 1.37 28.66 -14.56
N TYR A 318 0.84 27.73 -13.75
CA TYR A 318 1.65 26.69 -13.11
C TYR A 318 2.34 25.79 -14.15
N LEU A 319 1.63 25.32 -15.17
CA LEU A 319 2.23 24.50 -16.21
C LEU A 319 3.37 25.23 -16.95
N ARG A 320 3.21 26.53 -17.21
CA ARG A 320 4.29 27.37 -17.77
C ARG A 320 5.50 27.48 -16.84
N THR A 321 5.31 27.60 -15.52
CA THR A 321 6.46 27.58 -14.58
C THR A 321 7.14 26.23 -14.52
N GLN A 322 6.39 25.15 -14.75
CA GLN A 322 6.97 23.82 -14.92
C GLN A 322 7.67 23.67 -16.27
N GLY A 323 7.45 24.56 -17.25
CA GLY A 323 8.08 24.64 -18.57
C GLY A 323 7.28 24.02 -19.72
N PHE A 324 5.95 23.95 -19.59
CA PHE A 324 5.02 23.58 -20.68
C PHE A 324 4.74 24.78 -21.60
N ASP A 325 4.62 24.54 -22.89
CA ASP A 325 4.37 25.56 -23.92
C ASP A 325 2.86 25.79 -24.15
N LEU A 326 2.20 26.56 -23.27
CA LEU A 326 0.75 26.83 -23.27
C LEU A 326 0.39 28.29 -23.44
#